data_AF-A0AAW8KPM2-F1
#
_entry.id   AF-A0AAW8KPM2-F1
#
_cell.length_a   1.000
_cell.length_b   1.000
_cell.length_c   1.000
_cell.angle_alpha   90.00
_cell.angle_beta   90.00
_cell.angle_gamma   90.00
#
_symmetry.space_group_name_H-M   'P 1'
#
loop_
_entity.id
_entity.type
_entity.pdbx_description
1 polymer ?
#
loop_
_entity_poly.entity_id
_entity_poly.type
_entity_poly.pdbx_seq_one_letter_code
_entity_poly.pdbx_strand_id
1 'polypeptide(L)' 'MPSLFMVMLGGRHARANTEVHDVVMAVGDTLEEVYPQLKQAWFGEAQGLHIDAWAKLS' A
#
# COMPACT_ATOMS: atom_id res chain seq x y z
N MET A 1 3.03 -6.37 -19.70
CA MET A 1 1.60 -6.67 -19.47
C MET A 1 1.40 -6.37 -18.02
N PRO A 2 0.49 -5.44 -17.69
CA PRO A 2 0.35 -4.97 -16.33
C PRO A 2 -0.10 -6.12 -15.42
N SER A 3 0.45 -6.13 -14.23
CA SER A 3 0.24 -7.14 -13.19
C SER A 3 -0.66 -6.60 -12.11
N LEU A 4 -1.46 -7.48 -11.49
CA LEU A 4 -2.26 -7.13 -10.32
C LEU A 4 -1.44 -7.43 -9.06
N PHE A 5 -1.26 -6.42 -8.21
CA PHE A 5 -0.59 -6.53 -6.93
C PHE A 5 -1.61 -6.43 -5.80
N MET A 6 -1.51 -7.36 -4.83
CA MET A 6 -2.08 -7.21 -3.50
C MET A 6 -0.97 -6.74 -2.57
N VAL A 7 -1.15 -5.60 -1.92
CA VAL A 7 -0.12 -4.96 -1.10
C VAL A 7 -0.66 -4.67 0.30
N MET A 8 0.03 -5.16 1.33
CA MET A 8 -0.25 -4.80 2.71
C MET A 8 0.56 -3.56 3.08
N LEU A 9 -0.16 -2.46 3.33
CA LEU A 9 0.39 -1.19 3.76
C LEU A 9 0.34 -1.09 5.29
N GLY A 10 1.40 -0.55 5.87
CA GLY A 10 1.53 -0.26 7.30
C GLY A 10 1.79 1.24 7.52
N GLY A 11 1.27 1.79 8.61
CA GLY A 11 1.53 3.18 8.97
C GLY A 11 0.69 3.71 10.14
N ARG A 12 0.80 5.02 10.37
CA ARG A 12 0.06 5.71 11.44
C ARG A 12 -1.26 6.30 10.94
N HIS A 13 -2.22 6.38 11.83
CA HIS A 13 -3.43 7.17 11.65
C HIS A 13 -3.65 7.99 12.93
N ALA A 14 -4.05 9.26 12.81
CA ALA A 14 -4.03 10.25 13.90
C ALA A 14 -4.78 9.85 15.19
N ARG A 15 -5.77 8.96 15.08
CA ARG A 15 -6.58 8.47 16.20
C ARG A 15 -6.21 7.06 16.68
N ALA A 16 -5.23 6.43 16.05
CA ALA A 16 -4.80 5.09 16.41
C ALA A 16 -3.66 5.16 17.44
N ASN A 17 -3.79 4.39 18.52
CA ASN A 17 -2.73 4.25 19.53
C ASN A 17 -1.58 3.36 19.03
N THR A 18 -1.89 2.43 18.13
CA THR A 18 -0.95 1.50 17.51
C THR A 18 -0.86 1.78 16.02
N GLU A 19 0.12 1.14 15.40
CA GLU A 19 0.18 1.05 13.95
C GLU A 19 -1.07 0.34 13.38
N VAL A 20 -1.49 0.77 12.19
CA VAL A 20 -2.63 0.21 11.46
C VAL A 20 -2.19 -0.30 10.10
N HIS A 21 -2.91 -1.27 9.58
CA HIS A 21 -2.60 -1.92 8.32
C HIS A 21 -3.84 -1.96 7.43
N ASP A 22 -3.63 -1.87 6.11
CA ASP A 22 -4.67 -2.02 5.10
C ASP A 22 -4.15 -2.80 3.89
N VAL A 23 -5.04 -3.49 3.19
CA VAL A 23 -4.71 -4.25 1.98
C VAL A 23 -5.25 -3.51 0.77
N VAL A 24 -4.33 -3.05 -0.09
CA VAL A 24 -4.65 -2.30 -1.30
C VAL A 24 -4.33 -3.15 -2.53
N MET A 25 -5.24 -3.09 -3.51
CA MET A 25 -5.04 -3.69 -4.83
C MET A 25 -4.58 -2.60 -5.80
N ALA A 26 -3.50 -2.84 -6.55
CA ALA A 26 -2.97 -1.88 -7.52
C ALA A 26 -2.45 -2.59 -8.78
N VAL A 27 -2.40 -1.87 -9.91
CA VAL A 27 -2.05 -2.45 -11.22
C VAL A 27 -0.91 -1.68 -11.87
N GLY A 28 0.15 -2.38 -12.29
CA GLY A 28 1.35 -1.80 -12.93
C GLY A 28 2.27 -2.87 -13.52
N ASP A 29 3.29 -2.51 -14.30
CA ASP A 29 4.25 -3.49 -14.82
C ASP A 29 5.27 -3.91 -13.74
N THR A 30 5.56 -3.04 -12.77
CA THR A 30 6.35 -3.34 -11.55
C THR A 30 5.65 -2.88 -10.26
N LEU A 31 6.17 -3.31 -9.10
CA LEU A 31 5.66 -2.86 -7.80
C LEU A 31 5.91 -1.35 -7.57
N GLU A 32 7.07 -0.84 -8.01
CA GLU A 32 7.45 0.57 -7.84
C GLU A 32 6.53 1.52 -8.62
N GLU A 33 6.08 1.10 -9.80
CA GLU A 33 5.16 1.88 -10.62
C GLU A 33 3.80 2.08 -9.95
N VAL A 34 3.40 1.18 -9.04
CA VAL A 34 2.12 1.30 -8.34
C VAL A 34 2.19 2.14 -7.07
N TYR A 35 3.38 2.60 -6.63
CA TYR A 35 3.52 3.42 -5.42
C TYR A 35 2.61 4.66 -5.37
N PRO A 36 2.37 5.41 -6.47
CA PRO A 36 1.41 6.52 -6.44
C PRO A 36 -0.02 6.07 -6.11
N GLN A 37 -0.47 4.91 -6.62
CA GLN A 37 -1.80 4.34 -6.33
C GLN A 37 -1.91 3.95 -4.86
N LEU A 38 -0.86 3.30 -4.31
CA LEU A 38 -0.81 2.90 -2.91
C LEU A 38 -0.87 4.11 -1.97
N LYS A 39 -0.10 5.17 -2.26
CA LYS A 39 -0.11 6.42 -1.49
C LYS A 39 -1.47 7.13 -1.55
N GLN A 40 -2.13 7.11 -2.70
CA GLN A 40 -3.45 7.71 -2.88
C GLN A 40 -4.55 6.94 -2.13
N ALA A 41 -4.44 5.60 -2.07
CA ALA A 41 -5.40 4.75 -1.39
C ALA A 41 -5.24 4.76 0.14
N TRP A 42 -4.04 5.05 0.64
CA TRP A 42 -3.75 5.06 2.08
C TRP A 42 -4.57 6.12 2.82
N PHE A 43 -5.36 5.69 3.80
CA PHE A 43 -6.24 6.57 4.58
C PHE A 43 -5.55 7.24 5.78
N GLY A 44 -4.35 6.78 6.14
CA GLY A 44 -3.58 7.27 7.28
C GLY A 44 -2.69 8.47 6.94
N GLU A 45 -1.72 8.72 7.81
CA GLU A 45 -0.69 9.72 7.59
C GLU A 45 0.28 9.26 6.50
N ALA A 46 0.67 10.16 5.59
CA ALA A 46 1.64 9.86 4.55
C ALA A 46 3.06 9.63 5.12
N GLN A 47 3.39 10.32 6.22
CA GLN A 47 4.68 10.16 6.89
C GLN A 47 4.75 8.79 7.57
N GLY A 48 5.77 8.01 7.20
CA GLY A 48 5.99 6.68 7.78
C GLY A 48 5.14 5.56 7.15
N LEU A 49 4.39 5.84 6.09
CA LEU A 49 3.76 4.79 5.26
C LEU A 49 4.83 3.86 4.68
N HIS A 50 4.62 2.55 4.81
CA HIS A 50 5.50 1.51 4.27
C HIS A 50 4.72 0.29 3.78
N ILE A 51 5.43 -0.59 3.07
CA ILE A 51 4.92 -1.87 2.58
C ILE A 51 5.51 -2.96 3.47
N ASP A 52 4.64 -3.75 4.09
CA ASP A 52 5.05 -4.89 4.91
C ASP A 52 5.12 -6.19 4.10
N ALA A 53 4.19 -6.36 3.16
CA ALA A 53 4.11 -7.53 2.30
C ALA A 53 3.42 -7.22 0.98
N TRP A 54 3.72 -8.00 -0.05
CA TRP A 54 3.01 -7.94 -1.32
C TRP A 54 3.01 -9.29 -2.04
N ALA A 55 2.04 -9.46 -2.93
CA ALA A 55 1.98 -10.58 -3.88
C ALA A 55 1.59 -10.07 -5.26
N LYS A 56 2.32 -10.51 -6.29
CA LYS A 56 1.88 -10.40 -7.68
C LYS A 56 0.92 -11.55 -7.99
N LEU A 57 -0.32 -11.23 -8.33
CA LEU A 57 -1.39 -12.21 -8.53
C LEU A 57 -1.58 -12.65 -9.98
N SER A 58 -1.25 -11.77 -10.93
CA SER A 58 -1.31 -12.00 -12.37
C SER A 58 -0.18 -11.29 -13.07
#